data_AF-A0A151JW12-F1
#
_entry.id   AF-A0A151JW12-F1
#
_cell.length_a   1.000
_cell.length_b   1.000
_cell.length_c   1.000
_cell.angle_alpha   90.00
_cell.angle_beta   90.00
_cell.angle_gamma   90.00
#
_symmetry.space_group_name_H-M   'P 1'
#
loop_
_entity.id
_entity.type
_entity.pdbx_description
1 polymer ?
#
loop_
_entity_poly.entity_id
_entity_poly.type
_entity_poly.pdbx_seq_one_letter_code
_entity_poly.pdbx_strand_id
1 'polypeptide(L)'
;MLTDARFKFALECLKKCIMMEPKTNFFFSPHLLYHSLLLAYFGALYDLEFTLGQILYIPDSTSKRTVEEYYKNGGVNDFCYIKNGSENSYTCRIYYKIIIDSSKGLFIDTLNLHAATNAVKECNFKIAPYLVRDFINNIVTCTTQNCIKNLLPPFSIDEDTEIIMLNTIYFEGQFDQDYNVEVHNDDKDIGILAKHINYSFDQLDVIITEVPCKENMISTFYFYPSYQSELENNLIEVQKVIKLIEQLTTEEGSRELRKLLDNGIQEMSMVFPFVISNTTIECDVPICKLLDMLGIPDFTPDLSTAELHDYSESVKLGDVMHRVSVNLKDNNIMASASNVMFTYNMCKHEQKMPEIVNVKFPCICLVYDRSHHNILFCGMLWES
;
A
#
# COMPACT_ATOMS: atom_id res chain seq x y z
N MET A 1 18.22 6.96 -0.57
CA MET A 1 17.79 7.72 0.64
C MET A 1 16.28 7.62 0.85
N LEU A 2 15.43 8.38 0.15
CA LEU A 2 13.97 8.28 0.33
C LEU A 2 13.39 6.94 -0.16
N THR A 3 14.01 6.32 -1.17
CA THR A 3 13.65 4.97 -1.63
C THR A 3 13.89 3.91 -0.55
N ASP A 4 15.02 3.97 0.16
CA ASP A 4 15.34 3.03 1.23
C ASP A 4 14.38 3.21 2.41
N ALA A 5 14.07 4.46 2.74
CA ALA A 5 13.10 4.84 3.76
C ALA A 5 11.71 4.26 3.48
N ARG A 6 11.19 4.45 2.25
CA ARG A 6 9.91 3.88 1.80
C ARG A 6 9.86 2.36 1.90
N PHE A 7 10.96 1.69 1.59
CA PHE A 7 11.03 0.23 1.64
C PHE A 7 11.05 -0.30 3.07
N LYS A 8 11.86 0.32 3.94
CA LYS A 8 11.89 -0.01 5.36
C LYS A 8 10.51 0.19 5.99
N PHE A 9 9.87 1.32 5.70
CA PHE A 9 8.49 1.59 6.10
C PHE A 9 7.51 0.51 5.62
N ALA A 10 7.62 0.09 4.35
CA ALA A 10 6.75 -0.94 3.79
C ALA A 10 6.87 -2.29 4.51
N LEU A 11 8.10 -2.73 4.81
CA LEU A 11 8.34 -3.98 5.52
C LEU A 11 7.88 -3.93 6.98
N GLU A 12 8.09 -2.80 7.66
CA GLU A 12 7.64 -2.60 9.04
C GLU A 12 6.10 -2.55 9.13
N CYS A 13 5.44 -1.90 8.19
CA CYS A 13 3.98 -1.94 8.09
C CYS A 13 3.48 -3.37 7.86
N LEU A 14 4.10 -4.10 6.91
CA LEU A 14 3.73 -5.48 6.62
C LEU A 14 3.88 -6.38 7.85
N LYS A 15 4.99 -6.26 8.58
CA LYS A 15 5.22 -6.96 9.84
C LYS A 15 4.13 -6.68 10.86
N LYS A 16 3.83 -5.40 11.11
CA LYS A 16 2.77 -5.01 12.06
C LYS A 16 1.41 -5.54 11.63
N CYS A 17 1.06 -5.47 10.34
CA CYS A 17 -0.18 -6.04 9.81
C CYS A 17 -0.29 -7.56 10.04
N ILE A 18 0.78 -8.32 9.78
CA ILE A 18 0.82 -9.76 10.05
C ILE A 18 0.65 -10.03 11.55
N MET A 19 1.26 -9.22 12.43
CA MET A 19 1.14 -9.39 13.88
C MET A 19 -0.26 -9.03 14.42
N MET A 20 -0.96 -8.08 13.81
CA MET A 20 -2.32 -7.71 14.19
C MET A 20 -3.31 -8.84 13.95
N GLU A 21 -3.24 -9.47 12.77
CA GLU A 21 -4.19 -10.49 12.33
C GLU A 21 -3.48 -11.68 11.66
N PRO A 22 -2.79 -12.53 12.44
CA PRO A 22 -1.84 -13.53 11.93
C PRO A 22 -2.44 -14.73 11.18
N LYS A 23 -3.76 -14.69 10.88
CA LYS A 23 -4.51 -15.75 10.18
C LYS A 23 -5.56 -15.18 9.22
N THR A 24 -5.42 -13.93 8.79
CA THR A 24 -6.38 -13.31 7.87
C THR A 24 -5.72 -12.99 6.54
N ASN A 25 -6.48 -13.16 5.47
CA ASN A 25 -6.10 -12.66 4.17
C ASN A 25 -6.19 -11.13 4.19
N PHE A 26 -5.10 -10.45 3.89
CA PHE A 26 -5.13 -8.99 3.74
C PHE A 26 -4.18 -8.53 2.65
N PHE A 27 -4.54 -7.41 2.03
CA PHE A 27 -3.61 -6.60 1.23
C PHE A 27 -3.63 -5.17 1.73
N PHE A 28 -2.48 -4.52 1.56
CA PHE A 28 -2.22 -3.17 1.99
C PHE A 28 -1.34 -2.47 0.95
N SER A 29 -1.45 -1.14 0.82
CA SER A 29 -0.56 -0.35 -0.02
C SER A 29 0.34 0.51 0.87
N PRO A 30 1.57 0.05 1.18
CA PRO A 30 2.50 0.83 1.99
C PRO A 30 2.92 2.12 1.29
N HIS A 31 2.98 2.09 -0.04
CA HIS A 31 3.30 3.26 -0.84
C HIS A 31 2.29 4.39 -0.65
N LEU A 32 0.98 4.09 -0.69
CA LEU A 32 -0.05 5.10 -0.46
C LEU A 32 -0.04 5.67 0.97
N LEU A 33 0.12 4.81 1.98
CA LEU A 33 0.16 5.26 3.37
C LEU A 33 1.38 6.17 3.60
N TYR A 34 2.56 5.77 3.11
CA TYR A 34 3.77 6.59 3.19
C TYR A 34 3.52 7.98 2.59
N HIS A 35 2.94 8.05 1.39
CA HIS A 35 2.65 9.33 0.74
C HIS A 35 1.66 10.18 1.54
N SER A 36 0.67 9.56 2.17
CA SER A 36 -0.33 10.29 2.98
C SER A 36 0.29 10.87 4.25
N LEU A 37 1.10 10.06 4.95
CA LEU A 37 1.84 10.49 6.13
C LEU A 37 2.93 11.51 5.79
N LEU A 38 3.54 11.43 4.61
CA LEU A 38 4.48 12.44 4.13
C LEU A 38 3.81 13.80 3.89
N LEU A 39 2.60 13.80 3.32
CA LEU A 39 1.83 15.04 3.17
C LEU A 39 1.47 15.63 4.54
N ALA A 40 1.11 14.78 5.52
CA ALA A 40 0.91 15.23 6.90
C ALA A 40 2.20 15.74 7.55
N TYR A 41 3.35 15.12 7.26
CA TYR A 41 4.67 15.56 7.74
C TYR A 41 5.00 16.98 7.26
N PHE A 42 4.63 17.35 6.03
CA PHE A 42 4.78 18.71 5.52
C PHE A 42 3.96 19.74 6.30
N GLY A 43 2.76 19.40 6.76
CA GLY A 43 1.95 20.29 7.59
C GLY A 43 2.21 20.22 9.10
N ALA A 44 2.89 19.19 9.59
CA ALA A 44 3.14 18.99 11.00
C ALA A 44 4.20 19.95 11.57
N LEU A 45 4.15 20.23 12.87
CA LEU A 45 5.18 20.96 13.60
C LEU A 45 5.60 20.21 14.87
N TYR A 46 6.75 20.58 15.43
CA TYR A 46 7.23 20.13 16.74
C TYR A 46 7.23 18.59 16.89
N ASP A 47 6.57 18.06 17.92
CA ASP A 47 6.57 16.63 18.27
C ASP A 47 5.97 15.75 17.17
N LEU A 48 4.92 16.24 16.47
CA LEU A 48 4.30 15.51 15.37
C LEU A 48 5.24 15.42 14.16
N GLU A 49 5.94 16.52 13.83
CA GLU A 49 6.95 16.53 12.77
C GLU A 49 8.08 15.55 13.08
N PHE A 50 8.60 15.59 14.31
CA PHE A 50 9.68 14.69 14.75
C PHE A 50 9.25 13.22 14.66
N THR A 51 8.05 12.89 15.17
CA THR A 51 7.52 11.52 15.19
C THR A 51 7.27 11.00 13.77
N LEU A 52 6.67 11.81 12.90
CA LEU A 52 6.46 11.44 11.50
C LEU A 52 7.79 11.26 10.75
N GLY A 53 8.79 12.12 10.99
CA GLY A 53 10.13 11.97 10.41
C GLY A 53 10.78 10.63 10.75
N GLN A 54 10.69 10.21 12.02
CA GLN A 54 11.20 8.92 12.50
C GLN A 54 10.50 7.73 11.82
N ILE A 55 9.15 7.74 11.76
CA ILE A 55 8.36 6.64 11.21
C ILE A 55 8.51 6.55 9.68
N LEU A 56 8.62 7.69 9.01
CA LEU A 56 8.91 7.74 7.58
C LEU A 56 10.37 7.40 7.27
N TYR A 57 11.20 7.13 8.28
CA TYR A 57 12.64 6.87 8.14
C TYR A 57 13.37 7.98 7.37
N ILE A 58 12.93 9.22 7.54
CA ILE A 58 13.64 10.39 7.01
C ILE A 58 14.93 10.54 7.83
N PRO A 59 16.12 10.51 7.22
CA PRO A 59 17.35 10.55 7.99
C PRO A 59 17.53 11.90 8.71
N ASP A 60 18.04 11.88 9.94
CA ASP A 60 18.20 13.07 10.79
C ASP A 60 19.06 14.18 10.14
N SER A 61 19.92 13.81 9.19
CA SER A 61 20.73 14.75 8.41
C SER A 61 19.94 15.53 7.35
N THR A 62 18.70 15.14 7.07
CA THR A 62 17.86 15.73 6.01
C THR A 62 16.78 16.59 6.63
N SER A 63 16.82 17.89 6.30
CA SER A 63 15.78 18.82 6.75
C SER A 63 14.46 18.60 6.01
N LYS A 64 13.35 18.93 6.67
CA LYS A 64 12.00 18.96 6.08
C LYS A 64 11.95 19.70 4.74
N ARG A 65 12.54 20.89 4.69
CA ARG A 65 12.66 21.71 3.47
C ARG A 65 13.35 20.96 2.32
N THR A 66 14.40 20.19 2.61
CA THR A 66 15.10 19.39 1.59
C THR A 66 14.19 18.31 1.01
N VAL A 67 13.34 17.70 1.85
CA VAL A 67 12.34 16.73 1.40
C VAL A 67 11.27 17.42 0.55
N GLU A 68 10.73 18.56 1.00
CA GLU A 68 9.76 19.34 0.22
C GLU A 68 10.32 19.75 -1.15
N GLU A 69 11.57 20.23 -1.21
CA GLU A 69 12.25 20.61 -2.45
C GLU A 69 12.45 19.40 -3.37
N TYR A 70 12.79 18.22 -2.83
CA TYR A 70 12.88 16.99 -3.61
C TYR A 70 11.55 16.69 -4.32
N TYR A 71 10.44 16.68 -3.58
CA TYR A 71 9.12 16.37 -4.15
C TYR A 71 8.60 17.49 -5.06
N LYS A 72 8.89 18.75 -4.76
CA LYS A 72 8.55 19.89 -5.62
C LYS A 72 9.27 19.81 -6.96
N ASN A 73 10.54 19.41 -6.96
CA ASN A 73 11.37 19.28 -8.16
C ASN A 73 11.07 18.01 -8.96
N GLY A 74 10.75 16.89 -8.29
CA GLY A 74 10.26 15.67 -8.95
C GLY A 74 8.87 15.85 -9.58
N GLY A 75 8.11 16.82 -9.08
CA GLY A 75 6.85 17.28 -9.67
C GLY A 75 5.78 16.19 -9.66
N VAL A 76 5.11 16.03 -10.80
CA VAL A 76 4.01 15.06 -10.99
C VAL A 76 4.51 13.61 -10.77
N ASN A 77 5.78 13.33 -11.03
CA ASN A 77 6.30 11.96 -11.04
C ASN A 77 6.45 11.33 -9.65
N ASP A 78 6.56 12.12 -8.59
CA ASP A 78 6.78 11.58 -7.25
C ASP A 78 5.49 11.40 -6.43
N PHE A 79 4.47 12.25 -6.65
CA PHE A 79 3.20 12.16 -5.92
C PHE A 79 2.03 11.60 -6.75
N CYS A 80 2.06 11.75 -8.07
CA CYS A 80 0.85 11.70 -8.89
C CYS A 80 1.17 11.28 -10.34
N TYR A 81 1.58 10.04 -10.59
CA TYR A 81 2.01 9.64 -11.93
C TYR A 81 1.05 8.67 -12.62
N ILE A 82 1.06 8.71 -13.95
CA ILE A 82 0.46 7.70 -14.82
C ILE A 82 1.59 7.08 -15.61
N LYS A 83 1.80 5.78 -15.42
CA LYS A 83 2.76 4.99 -16.17
C LYS A 83 2.02 3.91 -16.94
N ASN A 84 2.23 3.87 -18.25
CA ASN A 84 1.75 2.80 -19.11
C ASN A 84 2.94 2.09 -19.72
N GLY A 85 2.87 0.76 -19.78
CA GLY A 85 3.76 -0.02 -20.62
C GLY A 85 3.42 0.12 -22.10
N SER A 86 4.32 -0.37 -22.94
CA SER A 86 4.09 -0.55 -24.38
C SER A 86 2.84 -1.40 -24.64
N GLU A 87 2.09 -1.05 -25.67
CA GLU A 87 0.88 -1.78 -26.09
C GLU A 87 -0.15 -2.03 -24.97
N ASN A 88 -0.20 -1.16 -23.94
CA ASN A 88 -1.04 -1.31 -22.73
C ASN A 88 -0.78 -2.62 -21.96
N SER A 89 0.47 -3.09 -21.96
CA SER A 89 0.93 -4.25 -21.20
C SER A 89 0.66 -4.13 -19.69
N TYR A 90 0.79 -2.91 -19.15
CA TYR A 90 0.37 -2.54 -17.82
C TYR A 90 0.02 -1.05 -17.74
N THR A 91 -0.72 -0.68 -16.69
CA THR A 91 -0.98 0.68 -16.29
C THR A 91 -0.88 0.81 -14.77
N CYS A 92 -0.10 1.77 -14.30
CA CYS A 92 -0.07 2.20 -12.89
C CYS A 92 -0.44 3.69 -12.82
N ARG A 93 -1.42 4.04 -12.00
CA ARG A 93 -1.91 5.40 -11.80
C ARG A 93 -1.98 5.71 -10.32
N ILE A 94 -1.34 6.80 -9.91
CA ILE A 94 -1.46 7.33 -8.55
C ILE A 94 -2.08 8.71 -8.65
N TYR A 95 -3.07 8.93 -7.81
CA TYR A 95 -3.81 10.18 -7.71
C TYR A 95 -3.86 10.61 -6.25
N TYR A 96 -3.68 11.91 -6.01
CA TYR A 96 -4.02 12.49 -4.72
C TYR A 96 -4.84 13.77 -4.86
N LYS A 97 -5.64 14.04 -3.83
CA LYS A 97 -6.47 15.24 -3.70
C LYS A 97 -6.51 15.68 -2.25
N ILE A 98 -6.35 16.98 -2.02
CA ILE A 98 -6.60 17.62 -0.74
C ILE A 98 -7.84 18.48 -0.92
N ILE A 99 -8.88 18.21 -0.13
CA ILE A 99 -10.07 19.05 -0.04
C ILE A 99 -10.04 19.77 1.30
N ILE A 100 -10.14 21.08 1.27
CA ILE A 100 -10.09 21.93 2.46
C ILE A 100 -11.35 22.79 2.54
N ASP A 101 -11.82 23.07 3.74
CA ASP A 101 -12.93 23.99 3.92
C ASP A 101 -12.52 25.40 3.47
N SER A 102 -13.44 26.11 2.81
CA SER A 102 -13.23 27.46 2.31
C SER A 102 -12.88 28.49 3.40
N SER A 103 -13.14 28.19 4.68
CA SER A 103 -12.69 29.01 5.81
C SER A 103 -11.21 28.84 6.16
N LYS A 104 -10.56 27.77 5.67
CA LYS A 104 -9.16 27.43 5.93
C LYS A 104 -8.36 27.68 4.65
N GLY A 105 -7.72 28.84 4.54
CA GLY A 105 -6.90 29.17 3.37
C GLY A 105 -5.54 28.49 3.42
N LEU A 106 -5.09 27.83 2.36
CA LEU A 106 -3.75 27.21 2.30
C LEU A 106 -2.67 28.29 2.09
N PHE A 107 -1.55 28.20 2.81
CA PHE A 107 -0.42 29.11 2.59
C PHE A 107 0.18 28.94 1.20
N ILE A 108 0.72 30.04 0.64
CA ILE A 108 1.19 30.08 -0.75
C ILE A 108 2.34 29.10 -1.02
N ASP A 109 3.23 28.91 -0.04
CA ASP A 109 4.37 28.00 -0.17
C ASP A 109 3.90 26.54 -0.24
N THR A 110 2.92 26.16 0.58
CA THR A 110 2.28 24.84 0.51
C THR A 110 1.45 24.69 -0.76
N LEU A 111 0.73 25.72 -1.20
CA LEU A 111 0.02 25.68 -2.49
C LEU A 111 0.99 25.45 -3.66
N ASN A 112 2.15 26.09 -3.63
CA ASN A 112 3.20 25.91 -4.65
C ASN A 112 3.78 24.49 -4.69
N LEU A 113 3.77 23.77 -3.56
CA LEU A 113 4.16 22.35 -3.52
C LEU A 113 3.19 21.48 -4.34
N HIS A 114 1.90 21.80 -4.32
CA HIS A 114 0.85 21.01 -4.98
C HIS A 114 0.47 21.50 -6.38
N ALA A 115 0.97 22.68 -6.79
CA ALA A 115 0.58 23.38 -8.00
C ALA A 115 0.70 22.53 -9.28
N ALA A 116 1.73 21.68 -9.38
CA ALA A 116 1.96 20.84 -10.56
C ALA A 116 0.84 19.81 -10.81
N THR A 117 0.04 19.49 -9.80
CA THR A 117 -0.96 18.41 -9.84
C THR A 117 -2.40 18.91 -9.72
N ASN A 118 -2.61 20.21 -9.46
CA ASN A 118 -3.91 20.76 -9.10
C ASN A 118 -4.63 19.94 -8.01
N ALA A 119 -3.87 19.40 -7.06
CA ALA A 119 -4.39 18.45 -6.08
C ALA A 119 -5.26 19.11 -5.01
N VAL A 120 -5.10 20.41 -4.76
CA VAL A 120 -5.89 21.14 -3.74
C VAL A 120 -7.22 21.61 -4.33
N LYS A 121 -8.31 21.50 -3.56
CA LYS A 121 -9.63 22.04 -3.90
C LYS A 121 -10.30 22.58 -2.64
N GLU A 122 -10.77 23.83 -2.69
CA GLU A 122 -11.60 24.40 -1.64
C GLU A 122 -13.07 23.96 -1.83
N CYS A 123 -13.73 23.63 -0.73
CA CYS A 123 -15.15 23.28 -0.68
C CYS A 123 -15.80 23.92 0.54
N ASN A 124 -17.14 24.02 0.55
CA ASN A 124 -17.87 24.54 1.70
C ASN A 124 -18.60 23.37 2.37
N PHE A 125 -18.04 22.83 3.45
CA PHE A 125 -18.62 21.69 4.14
C PHE A 125 -19.92 22.06 4.88
N LYS A 126 -20.10 23.33 5.28
CA LYS A 126 -21.31 23.81 5.98
C LYS A 126 -22.59 23.74 5.16
N ILE A 127 -22.50 23.82 3.83
CA ILE A 127 -23.70 23.87 2.96
C ILE A 127 -24.09 22.46 2.50
N ALA A 128 -23.13 21.67 2.02
CA ALA A 128 -23.42 20.40 1.36
C ALA A 128 -22.28 19.38 1.50
N PRO A 129 -22.03 18.87 2.72
CA PRO A 129 -20.95 17.90 2.96
C PRO A 129 -21.19 16.61 2.18
N TYR A 130 -22.45 16.19 2.01
CA TYR A 130 -22.83 15.03 1.19
C TYR A 130 -22.38 15.15 -0.29
N LEU A 131 -22.38 16.35 -0.89
CA LEU A 131 -21.88 16.53 -2.26
C LEU A 131 -20.37 16.35 -2.33
N VAL A 132 -19.63 16.78 -1.31
CA VAL A 132 -18.18 16.57 -1.22
C VAL A 132 -17.87 15.08 -1.07
N ARG A 133 -18.67 14.38 -0.24
CA ARG A 133 -18.58 12.92 -0.06
C ARG A 133 -18.78 12.19 -1.39
N ASP A 134 -19.85 12.52 -2.10
CA ASP A 134 -20.16 11.88 -3.39
C ASP A 134 -19.10 12.21 -4.44
N PHE A 135 -18.56 13.44 -4.43
CA PHE A 135 -17.44 13.83 -5.28
C PHE A 135 -16.19 12.98 -5.01
N ILE A 136 -15.80 12.78 -3.74
CA ILE A 136 -14.68 11.92 -3.36
C ILE A 136 -14.93 10.46 -3.78
N ASN A 137 -16.11 9.92 -3.49
CA ASN A 137 -16.46 8.56 -3.86
C ASN A 137 -16.44 8.34 -5.38
N ASN A 138 -16.85 9.34 -6.16
CA ASN A 138 -16.77 9.31 -7.62
C ASN A 138 -15.32 9.37 -8.12
N ILE A 139 -14.46 10.20 -7.53
CA ILE A 139 -13.02 10.22 -7.86
C ILE A 139 -12.42 8.82 -7.66
N VAL A 140 -12.67 8.22 -6.49
CA VAL A 140 -12.15 6.89 -6.14
C VAL A 140 -12.66 5.84 -7.12
N THR A 141 -13.97 5.83 -7.39
CA THR A 141 -14.60 4.88 -8.32
C THR A 141 -14.03 5.00 -9.72
N CYS A 142 -13.85 6.21 -10.23
CA CYS A 142 -13.27 6.45 -11.55
C CYS A 142 -11.79 6.06 -11.61
N THR A 143 -11.01 6.45 -10.61
CA THR A 143 -9.55 6.23 -10.58
C THR A 143 -9.22 4.74 -10.47
N THR A 144 -10.00 4.00 -9.66
CA THR A 144 -9.83 2.57 -9.43
C THR A 144 -10.56 1.69 -10.46
N GLN A 145 -11.08 2.26 -11.54
CA GLN A 145 -11.87 1.54 -12.55
C GLN A 145 -13.00 0.68 -11.95
N ASN A 146 -13.72 1.22 -10.97
CA ASN A 146 -14.80 0.57 -10.22
C ASN A 146 -14.37 -0.53 -9.24
N CYS A 147 -13.06 -0.78 -9.03
CA CYS A 147 -12.59 -1.74 -8.03
C CYS A 147 -12.93 -1.31 -6.60
N ILE A 148 -12.86 0.00 -6.31
CA ILE A 148 -13.24 0.55 -5.02
C ILE A 148 -14.42 1.50 -5.20
N LYS A 149 -15.51 1.26 -4.47
CA LYS A 149 -16.71 2.10 -4.46
C LYS A 149 -17.05 2.49 -3.04
N ASN A 150 -17.70 3.66 -2.89
CA ASN A 150 -18.20 4.14 -1.62
C ASN A 150 -17.14 4.07 -0.50
N LEU A 151 -15.95 4.64 -0.76
CA LEU A 151 -14.86 4.70 0.21
C LEU A 151 -15.34 5.38 1.50
N LEU A 152 -15.95 6.56 1.34
CA LEU A 152 -16.57 7.30 2.43
C LEU A 152 -18.03 6.85 2.62
N PRO A 153 -18.38 6.18 3.74
CA PRO A 153 -19.76 5.79 4.03
C PRO A 153 -20.63 7.01 4.35
N PRO A 154 -21.97 6.87 4.38
CA PRO A 154 -22.84 7.97 4.80
C PRO A 154 -22.43 8.52 6.17
N PHE A 155 -22.56 9.83 6.35
CA PHE A 155 -22.23 10.54 7.60
C PHE A 155 -20.74 10.47 8.03
N SER A 156 -19.83 10.02 7.17
CA SER A 156 -18.39 10.05 7.48
C SER A 156 -17.77 11.45 7.42
N ILE A 157 -18.48 12.40 6.83
CA ILE A 157 -18.13 13.82 6.83
C ILE A 157 -19.40 14.62 7.05
N ASP A 158 -19.26 15.80 7.62
CA ASP A 158 -20.33 16.68 8.07
C ASP A 158 -19.94 18.15 7.93
N GLU A 159 -20.75 19.05 8.50
CA GLU A 159 -20.52 20.50 8.42
C GLU A 159 -19.28 21.00 9.16
N ASP A 160 -18.75 20.20 10.10
CA ASP A 160 -17.57 20.52 10.91
C ASP A 160 -16.27 19.97 10.29
N THR A 161 -16.36 19.26 9.16
CA THR A 161 -15.20 18.75 8.42
C THR A 161 -14.34 19.91 7.89
N GLU A 162 -13.06 19.93 8.24
CA GLU A 162 -12.12 20.98 7.83
C GLU A 162 -11.23 20.55 6.65
N ILE A 163 -10.88 19.25 6.61
CA ILE A 163 -9.94 18.71 5.64
C ILE A 163 -10.23 17.25 5.29
N ILE A 164 -9.98 16.88 4.03
CA ILE A 164 -9.94 15.52 3.51
C ILE A 164 -8.70 15.37 2.64
N MET A 165 -7.82 14.43 2.97
CA MET A 165 -6.64 14.06 2.19
C MET A 165 -6.88 12.68 1.58
N LEU A 166 -7.10 12.62 0.27
CA LEU A 166 -7.34 11.40 -0.49
C LEU A 166 -6.10 11.04 -1.28
N ASN A 167 -5.62 9.80 -1.13
CA ASN A 167 -4.62 9.19 -2.01
C ASN A 167 -5.21 7.89 -2.60
N THR A 168 -5.00 7.62 -3.88
CA THR A 168 -5.53 6.44 -4.56
C THR A 168 -4.54 5.92 -5.59
N ILE A 169 -4.36 4.61 -5.64
CA ILE A 169 -3.54 3.90 -6.62
C ILE A 169 -4.41 2.90 -7.37
N TYR A 170 -4.22 2.81 -8.68
CA TYR A 170 -4.72 1.76 -9.55
C TYR A 170 -3.56 1.15 -10.31
N PHE A 171 -3.42 -0.16 -10.24
CA PHE A 171 -2.48 -0.94 -11.02
C PHE A 171 -3.23 -2.04 -11.76
N GLU A 172 -2.93 -2.19 -13.03
CA GLU A 172 -3.34 -3.32 -13.86
C GLU A 172 -2.13 -3.77 -14.67
N GLY A 173 -1.79 -5.06 -14.63
CA GLY A 173 -0.66 -5.61 -15.35
C GLY A 173 -0.99 -6.97 -15.93
N GLN A 174 -0.72 -7.15 -17.22
CA GLN A 174 -0.79 -8.46 -17.87
C GLN A 174 0.47 -9.25 -17.50
N PHE A 175 0.28 -10.51 -17.09
CA PHE A 175 1.41 -11.40 -16.85
C PHE A 175 2.12 -11.73 -18.16
N ASP A 176 3.43 -11.91 -18.06
CA ASP A 176 4.26 -12.28 -19.20
C ASP A 176 4.01 -13.75 -19.58
N GLN A 177 3.53 -13.97 -20.81
CA GLN A 177 3.12 -15.28 -21.30
C GLN A 177 4.28 -16.12 -21.82
N ASP A 178 5.48 -15.55 -21.99
CA ASP A 178 6.67 -16.35 -22.34
C ASP A 178 7.06 -17.29 -21.19
N TYR A 179 6.48 -17.07 -20.01
CA TYR A 179 6.52 -17.98 -18.87
C TYR A 179 5.32 -18.92 -18.82
N ASN A 180 4.38 -18.93 -19.77
CA ASN A 180 3.21 -19.83 -19.78
C ASN A 180 3.49 -21.06 -20.66
N VAL A 181 3.40 -22.26 -20.06
CA VAL A 181 3.13 -23.50 -20.81
C VAL A 181 1.81 -24.04 -20.28
N GLU A 182 0.88 -24.34 -21.17
CA GLU A 182 -0.40 -24.94 -20.82
C GLU A 182 -0.16 -26.26 -20.08
N VAL A 183 -0.55 -26.29 -18.80
CA VAL A 183 -0.59 -27.53 -18.04
C VAL A 183 -1.98 -28.12 -18.23
N HIS A 184 -2.09 -29.12 -19.10
CA HIS A 184 -3.25 -29.98 -19.13
C HIS A 184 -3.17 -30.95 -17.95
N ASN A 185 -3.69 -30.56 -16.79
CA ASN A 185 -4.07 -31.52 -15.75
C ASN A 185 -5.53 -31.95 -15.98
N ASP A 186 -5.86 -33.18 -15.57
CA ASP A 186 -7.22 -33.74 -15.67
C ASP A 186 -8.28 -32.95 -14.87
N ASP A 187 -7.84 -32.00 -14.03
CA ASP A 187 -8.66 -30.97 -13.39
C ASP A 187 -8.50 -29.62 -14.10
N LYS A 188 -9.63 -28.94 -14.33
CA LYS A 188 -9.80 -27.70 -15.14
C LYS A 188 -9.10 -26.43 -14.61
N ASP A 189 -8.00 -26.54 -13.88
CA ASP A 189 -7.23 -25.39 -13.39
C ASP A 189 -6.09 -25.06 -14.37
N ILE A 190 -6.22 -23.95 -15.10
CA ILE A 190 -5.16 -23.42 -15.95
C ILE A 190 -4.12 -22.74 -15.04
N GLY A 191 -2.96 -23.36 -14.88
CA GLY A 191 -1.83 -22.79 -14.13
C GLY A 191 -0.95 -21.88 -15.00
N ILE A 192 -0.39 -20.83 -14.39
CA ILE A 192 0.71 -20.02 -14.93
C ILE A 192 2.01 -20.74 -14.57
N LEU A 193 2.99 -20.80 -15.47
CA LEU A 193 4.32 -21.25 -15.09
C LEU A 193 5.10 -20.04 -14.57
N ALA A 194 5.66 -20.17 -13.37
CA ALA A 194 6.36 -19.09 -12.71
C ALA A 194 7.80 -19.51 -12.40
N LYS A 195 8.69 -18.53 -12.27
CA LYS A 195 10.05 -18.81 -11.84
C LYS A 195 10.07 -19.07 -10.35
N HIS A 196 10.65 -20.18 -9.94
CA HIS A 196 10.81 -20.53 -8.52
C HIS A 196 12.29 -20.65 -8.17
N ILE A 197 12.64 -20.10 -7.01
CA ILE A 197 13.93 -20.36 -6.37
C ILE A 197 13.71 -20.81 -4.93
N ASN A 198 14.57 -21.71 -4.48
CA ASN A 198 14.71 -21.97 -3.06
C ASN A 198 15.77 -21.01 -2.53
N TYR A 199 15.38 -20.23 -1.53
CA TYR A 199 16.26 -19.30 -0.85
C TYR A 199 16.30 -19.67 0.62
N SER A 200 17.49 -19.91 1.15
CA SER A 200 17.67 -20.21 2.58
C SER A 200 18.03 -18.92 3.31
N PHE A 201 17.12 -18.41 4.14
CA PHE A 201 17.39 -17.33 5.08
C PHE A 201 17.80 -17.94 6.42
N ASP A 202 19.10 -18.05 6.70
CA ASP A 202 19.70 -18.62 7.92
C ASP A 202 19.08 -19.95 8.40
N GLN A 203 17.92 -19.88 9.07
CA GLN A 203 17.16 -20.96 9.71
C GLN A 203 15.79 -21.22 9.07
N LEU A 204 15.45 -20.59 7.94
CA LEU A 204 14.17 -20.76 7.25
C LEU A 204 14.39 -20.86 5.75
N ASP A 205 13.99 -21.99 5.18
CA ASP A 205 13.94 -22.12 3.73
C ASP A 205 12.69 -21.43 3.21
N VAL A 206 12.81 -20.75 2.08
CA VAL A 206 11.70 -20.03 1.46
C VAL A 206 11.70 -20.36 -0.01
N ILE A 207 10.56 -20.81 -0.51
CA ILE A 207 10.33 -20.90 -1.94
C ILE A 207 9.82 -19.53 -2.38
N ILE A 208 10.57 -18.88 -3.27
CA ILE A 208 10.21 -17.58 -3.81
C ILE A 208 9.78 -17.77 -5.25
N THR A 209 8.55 -17.33 -5.54
CA THR A 209 7.95 -17.36 -6.87
C THR A 209 7.87 -15.95 -7.42
N GLU A 210 8.43 -15.72 -8.60
CA GLU A 210 8.24 -14.47 -9.34
C GLU A 210 7.26 -14.67 -10.50
N VAL A 211 6.23 -13.82 -10.54
CA VAL A 211 5.29 -13.68 -11.65
C VAL A 211 5.46 -12.28 -12.24
N PRO A 212 6.26 -12.12 -13.29
CA PRO A 212 6.48 -10.82 -13.91
C PRO A 212 5.29 -10.40 -14.77
N CYS A 213 4.97 -9.10 -14.75
CA CYS A 213 4.16 -8.53 -15.80
C CYS A 213 4.99 -8.38 -17.08
N LYS A 214 4.32 -8.27 -18.22
CA LYS A 214 4.95 -7.89 -19.50
C LYS A 214 5.90 -6.69 -19.31
N GLU A 215 7.02 -6.71 -20.02
CA GLU A 215 8.18 -5.78 -19.89
C GLU A 215 8.99 -5.92 -18.60
N ASN A 216 8.58 -6.79 -17.66
CA ASN A 216 9.31 -7.08 -16.43
C ASN A 216 9.60 -5.85 -15.54
N MET A 217 8.84 -4.75 -15.70
CA MET A 217 8.99 -3.53 -14.89
C MET A 217 8.32 -3.68 -13.52
N ILE A 218 7.23 -4.43 -13.46
CA ILE A 218 6.48 -4.72 -12.24
C ILE A 218 6.33 -6.24 -12.15
N SER A 219 6.66 -6.81 -10.99
CA SER A 219 6.53 -8.24 -10.73
C SER A 219 5.76 -8.47 -9.43
N THR A 220 5.02 -9.57 -9.39
CA THR A 220 4.44 -10.09 -8.15
C THR A 220 5.33 -11.19 -7.61
N PHE A 221 5.72 -11.08 -6.35
CA PHE A 221 6.55 -12.06 -5.66
C PHE A 221 5.75 -12.73 -4.55
N TYR A 222 5.82 -14.05 -4.50
CA TYR A 222 5.23 -14.88 -3.45
C TYR A 222 6.33 -15.57 -2.67
N PHE A 223 6.27 -15.49 -1.34
CA PHE A 223 7.24 -16.07 -0.43
C PHE A 223 6.56 -17.14 0.40
N TYR A 224 6.87 -18.40 0.12
CA TYR A 224 6.35 -19.58 0.82
C TYR A 224 7.39 -20.09 1.81
N PRO A 225 7.20 -19.89 3.12
CA PRO A 225 8.11 -20.45 4.10
C PRO A 225 8.02 -21.98 4.12
N SER A 226 9.16 -22.66 4.16
CA SER A 226 9.32 -24.12 4.15
C SER A 226 10.41 -24.55 5.15
N TYR A 227 10.40 -25.82 5.57
CA TYR A 227 11.50 -26.42 6.36
C TYR A 227 11.89 -27.77 5.75
N GLN A 228 13.20 -28.03 5.63
CA GLN A 228 13.75 -29.37 5.41
C GLN A 228 14.09 -30.13 6.71
N SER A 229 14.00 -29.50 7.89
CA SER A 229 14.46 -30.08 9.17
C SER A 229 13.33 -30.77 9.96
N GLU A 230 13.46 -32.08 10.18
CA GLU A 230 12.53 -32.93 10.94
C GLU A 230 12.35 -32.52 12.43
N LEU A 231 13.22 -31.65 12.97
CA LEU A 231 13.23 -31.27 14.38
C LEU A 231 12.27 -30.13 14.75
N GLU A 232 11.76 -29.37 13.76
CA GLU A 232 10.85 -28.23 13.98
C GLU A 232 9.46 -28.43 13.33
N ASN A 233 9.04 -29.68 13.11
CA ASN A 233 7.70 -30.06 12.62
C ASN A 233 6.52 -29.62 13.52
N ASN A 234 6.78 -28.90 14.61
CA ASN A 234 5.78 -28.46 15.60
C ASN A 234 5.39 -26.97 15.48
N LEU A 235 6.00 -26.19 14.59
CA LEU A 235 5.60 -24.79 14.38
C LEU A 235 4.31 -24.74 13.54
N ILE A 236 3.31 -24.03 14.05
CA ILE A 236 2.08 -23.71 13.31
C ILE A 236 2.48 -22.85 12.10
N GLU A 237 1.88 -23.07 10.92
CA GLU A 237 2.17 -22.32 9.67
C GLU A 237 2.32 -20.80 9.88
N VAL A 238 1.52 -20.23 10.80
CA VAL A 238 1.55 -18.81 11.17
C VAL A 238 2.91 -18.37 11.70
N GLN A 239 3.51 -19.20 12.55
CA GLN A 239 4.80 -18.90 13.15
C GLN A 239 5.92 -18.91 12.10
N LYS A 240 5.76 -19.70 11.03
CA LYS A 240 6.70 -19.68 9.90
C LYS A 240 6.64 -18.35 9.15
N VAL A 241 5.42 -17.84 8.88
CA VAL A 241 5.21 -16.53 8.25
C VAL A 241 5.73 -15.39 9.14
N ILE A 242 5.52 -15.46 10.45
CA ILE A 242 6.04 -14.47 11.42
C ILE A 242 7.57 -14.48 11.42
N LYS A 243 8.21 -15.65 11.53
CA LYS A 243 9.68 -15.78 11.44
C LYS A 243 10.20 -15.22 10.12
N LEU A 244 9.53 -15.52 9.01
CA LEU A 244 9.89 -14.99 7.68
C LEU A 244 9.90 -13.46 7.68
N ILE A 245 8.80 -12.81 8.08
CA ILE A 245 8.76 -11.34 8.04
C ILE A 245 9.74 -10.72 9.02
N GLU A 246 9.99 -11.33 10.18
CA GLU A 246 11.04 -10.90 11.11
C GLU A 246 12.42 -10.90 10.46
N GLN A 247 12.77 -11.97 9.74
CA GLN A 247 14.02 -12.09 8.99
C GLN A 247 14.11 -11.05 7.88
N LEU A 248 13.04 -10.87 7.09
CA LEU A 248 12.99 -9.88 6.01
C LEU A 248 13.11 -8.43 6.53
N THR A 249 12.70 -8.14 7.76
CA THR A 249 12.82 -6.81 8.39
C THR A 249 14.21 -6.50 8.97
N THR A 250 15.11 -7.49 9.07
CA THR A 250 16.49 -7.22 9.51
C THR A 250 17.25 -6.37 8.48
N GLU A 251 18.34 -5.71 8.89
CA GLU A 251 19.15 -4.91 7.95
C GLU A 251 19.73 -5.77 6.80
N GLU A 252 20.20 -6.98 7.12
CA GLU A 252 20.71 -7.90 6.12
C GLU A 252 19.59 -8.48 5.26
N GLY A 253 18.51 -8.99 5.87
CA GLY A 253 17.38 -9.56 5.15
C GLY A 253 16.70 -8.56 4.22
N SER A 254 16.51 -7.31 4.66
CA SER A 254 15.92 -6.25 3.83
C SER A 254 16.83 -5.88 2.65
N ARG A 255 18.15 -5.85 2.84
CA ARG A 255 19.13 -5.61 1.78
C ARG A 255 19.12 -6.73 0.74
N GLU A 256 19.14 -7.98 1.17
CA GLU A 256 19.11 -9.12 0.25
C GLU A 256 17.76 -9.24 -0.47
N LEU A 257 16.65 -9.00 0.24
CA LEU A 257 15.31 -8.92 -0.37
C LEU A 257 15.28 -7.84 -1.45
N ARG A 258 15.78 -6.63 -1.17
CA ARG A 258 15.82 -5.54 -2.15
C ARG A 258 16.61 -5.91 -3.40
N LYS A 259 17.80 -6.51 -3.25
CA LYS A 259 18.59 -7.00 -4.38
C LYS A 259 17.82 -8.05 -5.19
N LEU A 260 17.12 -8.97 -4.54
CA LEU A 260 16.31 -9.99 -5.20
C LEU A 260 15.16 -9.37 -6.00
N LEU A 261 14.44 -8.40 -5.42
CA LEU A 261 13.32 -7.74 -6.07
C LEU A 261 13.79 -6.90 -7.29
N ASP A 262 14.90 -6.18 -7.13
CA ASP A 262 15.47 -5.35 -8.20
C ASP A 262 15.98 -6.18 -9.38
N ASN A 263 16.74 -7.25 -9.10
CA ASN A 263 17.31 -8.10 -10.14
C ASN A 263 16.29 -9.10 -10.70
N GLY A 264 15.24 -9.44 -9.94
CA GLY A 264 14.38 -10.59 -10.26
C GLY A 264 15.11 -11.93 -10.13
N ILE A 265 14.38 -13.00 -10.43
CA ILE A 265 14.90 -14.36 -10.42
C ILE A 265 15.70 -14.61 -11.71
N GLN A 266 17.02 -14.67 -11.57
CA GLN A 266 17.97 -14.86 -12.67
C GLN A 266 18.20 -16.33 -13.01
N GLU A 267 18.40 -17.18 -12.00
CA GLU A 267 18.63 -18.62 -12.16
C GLU A 267 17.38 -19.41 -11.77
N MET A 268 16.83 -20.17 -12.72
CA MET A 268 15.63 -20.96 -12.52
C MET A 268 16.01 -22.30 -11.88
N SER A 269 15.74 -22.47 -10.59
CA SER A 269 16.03 -23.72 -9.89
C SER A 269 14.94 -24.77 -10.08
N MET A 270 13.67 -24.34 -10.17
CA MET A 270 12.52 -25.24 -10.34
C MET A 270 11.43 -24.61 -11.22
N VAL A 271 10.70 -25.48 -11.93
CA VAL A 271 9.59 -25.12 -12.81
C VAL A 271 8.40 -25.98 -12.40
N PHE A 272 7.44 -25.40 -11.67
CA PHE A 272 6.18 -26.07 -11.36
C PHE A 272 4.99 -25.11 -11.52
N PRO A 273 3.79 -25.64 -11.80
CA PRO A 273 2.62 -24.82 -12.10
C PRO A 273 2.27 -23.94 -10.89
N PHE A 274 2.18 -22.64 -11.11
CA PHE A 274 1.62 -21.67 -10.18
C PHE A 274 0.15 -21.43 -10.54
N VAL A 275 -0.75 -21.94 -9.73
CA VAL A 275 -2.19 -21.77 -9.97
C VAL A 275 -2.66 -20.52 -9.23
N ILE A 276 -3.00 -19.48 -9.99
CA ILE A 276 -3.77 -18.35 -9.47
C ILE A 276 -5.24 -18.75 -9.61
N SER A 277 -5.90 -19.09 -8.51
CA SER A 277 -7.35 -19.19 -8.54
C SER A 277 -7.91 -17.78 -8.75
N ASN A 278 -8.75 -17.58 -9.77
CA ASN A 278 -9.45 -16.31 -10.02
C ASN A 278 -10.08 -15.78 -8.72
N THR A 279 -9.42 -14.81 -8.08
CA THR A 279 -9.71 -14.38 -6.71
C THR A 279 -9.83 -12.87 -6.67
N THR A 280 -10.86 -12.38 -5.99
CA THR A 280 -10.97 -10.96 -5.63
C THR A 280 -10.92 -10.83 -4.11
N ILE A 281 -10.02 -9.98 -3.62
CA ILE A 281 -9.85 -9.66 -2.20
C ILE A 281 -10.12 -8.18 -2.06
N GLU A 282 -11.22 -7.81 -1.42
CA GLU A 282 -11.51 -6.43 -1.07
C GLU A 282 -11.70 -6.31 0.43
N CYS A 283 -10.89 -5.46 1.08
CA CYS A 283 -10.93 -5.28 2.52
C CYS A 283 -10.57 -3.85 2.94
N ASP A 284 -11.12 -3.46 4.09
CA ASP A 284 -10.64 -2.31 4.85
C ASP A 284 -9.55 -2.78 5.80
N VAL A 285 -8.34 -2.24 5.64
CA VAL A 285 -7.23 -2.52 6.56
C VAL A 285 -7.54 -1.84 7.88
N PRO A 286 -7.31 -2.48 9.05
CA PRO A 286 -7.50 -1.87 10.36
C PRO A 286 -6.44 -0.80 10.64
N ILE A 287 -6.51 0.30 9.89
CA ILE A 287 -5.46 1.30 9.75
C ILE A 287 -5.22 2.06 11.06
N CYS A 288 -6.25 2.34 11.86
CA CYS A 288 -6.08 2.98 13.16
C CYS A 288 -5.19 2.12 14.09
N LYS A 289 -5.44 0.81 14.16
CA LYS A 289 -4.58 -0.11 14.92
C LYS A 289 -3.15 -0.13 14.40
N LEU A 290 -2.97 -0.07 13.07
CA LEU A 290 -1.64 -0.01 12.47
C LEU A 290 -0.91 1.29 12.86
N LEU A 291 -1.60 2.44 12.84
CA LEU A 291 -1.05 3.74 13.22
C LEU A 291 -0.67 3.78 14.71
N ASP A 292 -1.50 3.20 15.57
CA ASP A 292 -1.17 3.03 17.00
C ASP A 292 0.10 2.19 17.17
N MET A 293 0.18 1.04 16.48
CA MET A 293 1.36 0.18 16.54
C MET A 293 2.59 0.86 15.95
N LEU A 294 2.45 1.76 14.98
CA LEU A 294 3.53 2.57 14.42
C LEU A 294 3.97 3.70 15.38
N GLY A 295 3.18 4.03 16.40
CA GLY A 295 3.47 5.08 17.37
C GLY A 295 2.96 6.46 16.97
N ILE A 296 1.94 6.53 16.09
CA ILE A 296 1.26 7.77 15.68
C ILE A 296 -0.25 7.67 15.92
N PRO A 297 -0.68 7.49 17.18
CA PRO A 297 -2.10 7.48 17.53
C PRO A 297 -2.80 8.81 17.22
N ASP A 298 -2.06 9.89 16.98
CA ASP A 298 -2.56 11.26 16.72
C ASP A 298 -3.60 11.35 15.61
N PHE A 299 -3.51 10.45 14.62
CA PHE A 299 -4.41 10.38 13.47
C PHE A 299 -5.65 9.50 13.72
N THR A 300 -5.75 8.85 14.88
CA THR A 300 -6.85 7.94 15.20
C THR A 300 -7.99 8.68 15.91
N PRO A 301 -9.22 8.15 15.83
CA PRO A 301 -10.36 8.69 16.56
C PRO A 301 -10.17 8.78 18.08
N ASP A 302 -9.35 7.88 18.65
CA ASP A 302 -9.14 7.77 20.09
C ASP A 302 -8.32 8.94 20.66
N LEU A 303 -7.33 9.42 19.92
CA LEU A 303 -6.49 10.55 20.33
C LEU A 303 -6.89 11.84 19.61
N SER A 304 -6.97 11.80 18.27
CA SER A 304 -7.29 12.93 17.40
C SER A 304 -6.51 14.19 17.84
N THR A 305 -5.20 14.21 17.62
CA THR A 305 -4.32 15.35 17.95
C THR A 305 -3.46 15.80 16.78
N ALA A 306 -3.61 15.16 15.62
CA ALA A 306 -2.88 15.51 14.41
C ALA A 306 -3.35 16.86 13.84
N GLU A 307 -2.67 17.93 14.23
CA GLU A 307 -2.87 19.28 13.68
C GLU A 307 -1.85 19.60 12.58
N LEU A 308 -2.35 20.15 11.47
CA LEU A 308 -1.54 20.64 10.37
C LEU A 308 -1.60 22.17 10.31
N HIS A 309 -0.45 22.80 10.13
CA HIS A 309 -0.25 24.25 10.22
C HIS A 309 0.07 24.91 8.87
N ASP A 310 -0.14 24.21 7.76
CA ASP A 310 -0.01 24.74 6.38
C ASP A 310 -1.12 25.73 5.97
N TYR A 311 -2.03 26.04 6.89
CA TYR A 311 -3.30 26.71 6.64
C TYR A 311 -3.43 27.97 7.50
N SER A 312 -4.30 28.89 7.09
CA SER A 312 -4.55 30.17 7.77
C SER A 312 -4.94 30.00 9.24
N GLU A 313 -5.60 28.89 9.55
CA GLU A 313 -5.79 28.36 10.89
C GLU A 313 -5.43 26.88 10.82
N SER A 314 -4.94 26.28 11.92
CA SER A 314 -4.66 24.84 11.91
C SER A 314 -5.92 24.05 11.55
N VAL A 315 -5.68 22.93 10.86
CA VAL A 315 -6.72 21.96 10.52
C VAL A 315 -6.40 20.64 11.20
N LYS A 316 -7.45 19.91 11.56
CA LYS A 316 -7.31 18.69 12.33
C LYS A 316 -7.63 17.45 11.51
N LEU A 317 -6.71 16.49 11.54
CA LEU A 317 -6.94 15.11 11.12
C LEU A 317 -7.25 14.26 12.36
N GLY A 318 -8.12 13.27 12.21
CA GLY A 318 -8.49 12.41 13.33
C GLY A 318 -9.14 11.10 12.96
N ASP A 319 -9.38 10.84 11.68
CA ASP A 319 -9.82 9.53 11.24
C ASP A 319 -9.16 9.16 9.90
N VAL A 320 -9.01 7.86 9.68
CA VAL A 320 -8.33 7.31 8.51
C VAL A 320 -9.06 6.06 8.03
N MET A 321 -9.23 5.95 6.71
CA MET A 321 -9.67 4.72 6.06
C MET A 321 -8.69 4.31 4.99
N HIS A 322 -8.34 3.03 4.96
CA HIS A 322 -7.51 2.44 3.92
C HIS A 322 -8.18 1.20 3.34
N ARG A 323 -8.77 1.35 2.15
CA ARG A 323 -9.43 0.24 1.42
C ARG A 323 -8.53 -0.27 0.33
N VAL A 324 -8.47 -1.60 0.18
CA VAL A 324 -7.70 -2.27 -0.87
C VAL A 324 -8.59 -3.26 -1.60
N SER A 325 -8.39 -3.38 -2.91
CA SER A 325 -9.00 -4.36 -3.78
C SER A 325 -7.92 -4.99 -4.66
N VAL A 326 -7.68 -6.29 -4.53
CA VAL A 326 -6.78 -7.05 -5.41
C VAL A 326 -7.59 -8.13 -6.12
N ASN A 327 -7.56 -8.10 -7.44
CA ASN A 327 -8.16 -9.09 -8.32
C ASN A 327 -7.04 -9.79 -9.08
N LEU A 328 -6.82 -11.06 -8.74
CA LEU A 328 -5.85 -11.93 -9.39
C LEU A 328 -6.60 -12.82 -10.37
N LYS A 329 -6.22 -12.77 -11.65
CA LYS A 329 -6.74 -13.63 -12.71
C LYS A 329 -5.65 -14.46 -13.36
N ASP A 330 -6.06 -15.39 -14.21
CA ASP A 330 -5.15 -16.33 -14.89
C ASP A 330 -4.09 -15.65 -15.78
N ASN A 331 -4.33 -14.41 -16.24
CA ASN A 331 -3.42 -13.71 -17.16
C ASN A 331 -3.10 -12.26 -16.77
N ASN A 332 -3.69 -11.75 -15.69
CA ASN A 332 -3.45 -10.39 -15.23
C ASN A 332 -3.69 -10.23 -13.73
N ILE A 333 -3.17 -9.12 -13.20
CA ILE A 333 -3.45 -8.62 -11.87
C ILE A 333 -4.05 -7.23 -11.97
N MET A 334 -5.10 -6.96 -11.22
CA MET A 334 -5.59 -5.62 -10.95
C MET A 334 -5.53 -5.37 -9.45
N ALA A 335 -4.79 -4.35 -9.02
CA ALA A 335 -4.66 -3.97 -7.62
C ALA A 335 -4.98 -2.49 -7.46
N SER A 336 -5.90 -2.18 -6.56
CA SER A 336 -6.30 -0.81 -6.24
C SER A 336 -6.25 -0.59 -4.75
N ALA A 337 -5.86 0.61 -4.32
CA ALA A 337 -6.01 1.03 -2.95
C ALA A 337 -6.42 2.48 -2.88
N SER A 338 -7.15 2.86 -1.84
CA SER A 338 -7.49 4.24 -1.52
C SER A 338 -7.32 4.47 -0.03
N ASN A 339 -6.51 5.47 0.30
CA ASN A 339 -6.35 5.99 1.65
C ASN A 339 -7.02 7.35 1.75
N VAL A 340 -7.78 7.58 2.81
CA VAL A 340 -8.36 8.89 3.11
C VAL A 340 -8.11 9.22 4.58
N MET A 341 -7.50 10.37 4.83
CA MET A 341 -7.33 10.96 6.17
C MET A 341 -8.20 12.21 6.25
N PHE A 342 -8.99 12.35 7.30
CA PHE A 342 -9.97 13.44 7.38
C PHE A 342 -10.26 13.86 8.82
N THR A 343 -10.95 14.98 8.97
CA THR A 343 -11.42 15.48 10.26
C THR A 343 -12.38 14.47 10.90
N TYR A 344 -12.10 14.06 12.14
CA TYR A 344 -12.95 13.12 12.85
C TYR A 344 -14.26 13.80 13.30
N ASN A 345 -15.37 13.11 13.08
CA ASN A 345 -16.71 13.61 13.37
C ASN A 345 -17.54 12.70 14.29
N MET A 346 -16.90 11.86 15.12
CA MET A 346 -17.56 10.91 16.02
C MET A 346 -18.36 9.79 15.33
N CYS A 347 -18.34 9.72 14.00
CA CYS A 347 -18.98 8.63 13.27
C CYS A 347 -18.21 7.33 13.43
N LYS A 348 -18.94 6.21 13.54
CA LYS A 348 -18.36 4.87 13.47
C LYS A 348 -18.63 4.27 12.10
N HIS A 349 -17.60 3.65 11.55
CA HIS A 349 -17.65 3.11 10.20
C HIS A 349 -17.67 1.59 10.23
N GLU A 350 -18.61 1.00 9.49
CA GLU A 350 -18.59 -0.44 9.25
C GLU A 350 -17.38 -0.77 8.36
N GLN A 351 -16.53 -1.67 8.85
CA GLN A 351 -15.36 -2.14 8.13
C GLN A 351 -15.74 -3.26 7.18
N LYS A 352 -15.31 -3.16 5.93
CA LYS A 352 -15.42 -4.24 4.96
C LYS A 352 -14.39 -5.33 5.29
N MET A 353 -14.86 -6.46 5.79
CA MET A 353 -14.01 -7.61 6.08
C MET A 353 -13.55 -8.29 4.78
N PRO A 354 -12.33 -8.85 4.74
CA PRO A 354 -11.87 -9.61 3.60
C PRO A 354 -12.79 -10.82 3.33
N GLU A 355 -13.09 -11.08 2.06
CA GLU A 355 -13.75 -12.31 1.65
C GLU A 355 -12.85 -13.54 1.93
N ILE A 356 -13.46 -14.71 2.12
CA ILE A 356 -12.74 -15.97 2.31
C ILE A 356 -12.05 -16.34 0.99
N VAL A 357 -10.74 -16.47 1.02
CA VAL A 357 -9.94 -16.88 -0.14
C VAL A 357 -9.44 -18.30 0.06
N ASN A 358 -9.61 -19.12 -0.98
CA ASN A 358 -9.06 -20.47 -1.00
C ASN A 358 -7.63 -20.42 -1.56
N VAL A 359 -6.64 -20.32 -0.67
CA VAL A 359 -5.22 -20.34 -1.03
C VAL A 359 -4.63 -21.68 -0.57
N LYS A 360 -3.90 -22.37 -1.46
CA LYS A 360 -3.33 -23.69 -1.16
C LYS A 360 -2.25 -23.69 -0.08
N PHE A 361 -1.50 -22.60 0.07
CA PHE A 361 -0.43 -22.46 1.06
C PHE A 361 -0.31 -21.00 1.53
N PRO A 362 -0.18 -20.76 2.85
CA PRO A 362 0.08 -19.42 3.36
C PRO A 362 1.36 -18.81 2.79
N CYS A 363 1.31 -17.54 2.40
CA CYS A 363 2.47 -16.84 1.86
C CYS A 363 2.40 -15.32 2.06
N ILE A 364 3.57 -14.69 1.97
CA ILE A 364 3.68 -13.24 1.84
C ILE A 364 3.66 -12.92 0.34
N CYS A 365 2.84 -11.93 -0.05
CA CYS A 365 2.76 -11.46 -1.44
C CYS A 365 3.21 -10.00 -1.52
N LEU A 366 4.08 -9.68 -2.48
CA LEU A 366 4.57 -8.33 -2.77
C LEU A 366 4.36 -7.99 -4.25
N VAL A 367 3.78 -6.85 -4.55
CA VAL A 367 3.77 -6.25 -5.90
C VAL A 367 4.82 -5.15 -5.94
N TYR A 368 5.89 -5.38 -6.70
CA TYR A 368 7.10 -4.55 -6.71
C TYR A 368 7.29 -3.82 -8.03
N ASP A 369 7.53 -2.51 -7.99
CA ASP A 369 7.90 -1.70 -9.15
C ASP A 369 9.39 -1.39 -9.16
N ARG A 370 10.10 -1.96 -10.13
CA ARG A 370 11.54 -1.83 -10.29
C ARG A 370 11.98 -0.44 -10.72
N SER A 371 11.09 0.32 -11.35
CA SER A 371 11.40 1.67 -11.85
C SER A 371 11.60 2.65 -10.69
N HIS A 372 10.78 2.50 -9.65
CA HIS A 372 10.80 3.36 -8.47
C HIS A 372 11.38 2.65 -7.24
N HIS A 373 11.78 1.38 -7.40
CA HIS A 373 12.32 0.50 -6.38
C HIS A 373 11.46 0.46 -5.11
N ASN A 374 10.14 0.30 -5.27
CA ASN A 374 9.16 0.37 -4.20
C ASN A 374 8.16 -0.79 -4.25
N ILE A 375 7.63 -1.12 -3.07
CA ILE A 375 6.53 -2.07 -2.90
C ILE A 375 5.23 -1.28 -3.05
N LEU A 376 4.47 -1.53 -4.11
CA LEU A 376 3.19 -0.87 -4.37
C LEU A 376 2.08 -1.46 -3.48
N PHE A 377 2.07 -2.78 -3.37
CA PHE A 377 1.14 -3.55 -2.56
C PHE A 377 1.88 -4.67 -1.85
N CYS A 378 1.47 -4.98 -0.63
CA CYS A 378 1.92 -6.16 0.10
C CYS A 378 0.76 -6.77 0.88
N GLY A 379 0.88 -8.05 1.20
CA GLY A 379 -0.16 -8.76 1.91
C GLY A 379 0.27 -10.12 2.41
N MET A 380 -0.61 -10.72 3.21
CA MET A 380 -0.54 -12.11 3.59
C MET A 380 -1.74 -12.84 2.99
N LEU A 381 -1.44 -13.95 2.34
CA LEU A 381 -2.44 -14.91 1.89
C LEU A 381 -2.43 -16.09 2.87
N TRP A 382 -3.59 -16.49 3.36
CA TRP A 382 -3.80 -17.48 4.39
C TRP A 382 -4.88 -18.49 3.98
N GLU A 383 -4.61 -19.78 4.18
CA GLU A 383 -5.55 -20.88 3.92
C GLU A 383 -6.66 -20.86 5.00
N SER A 384 -7.92 -20.85 4.54
CA SER A 384 -9.10 -20.68 5.40
C SER A 384 -9.57 -21.99 6.02
#